data_AF-A0A517TPV3-F1
#
_entry.id   AF-A0A517TPV3-F1
#
_cell.length_a   1.000
_cell.length_b   1.000
_cell.length_c   1.000
_cell.angle_alpha   90.00
_cell.angle_beta   90.00
_cell.angle_gamma   90.00
#
_symmetry.space_group_name_H-M   'P 1'
#
loop_
_entity.id
_entity.type
_entity.pdbx_description
1 polymer ?
#
loop_
_entity_poly.entity_id
_entity_poly.type
_entity_poly.pdbx_seq_one_letter_code
_entity_poly.pdbx_strand_id
1 'polypeptide(L)'
;MRSVLLLLLLGGVVARGQGVLDADLNRAADRYAPATIAPPSDAERHAAEAAGHLRAGRPDEAIAALDRAAGAANKAGATGRAFELSLTAAEAQRSAGSLVDAARRYQHAALTAPKDRRAPAAHHLACQTLAATLEGADEERLDEYEHLLAQHVASWPGAPSAEAVRWQQVELLAKRRRWGELLQRVRGIAESDPHRDRAERLLVAAHAGLLKQDNSAEAFAAAREDLQALFVYAPTPWPDAWSATQREAAYTLARAAMGQGVEGADYGRKVLHEALTKPPRPPVEWRHRAGALLTVAWLAAGGTKEATEAFANTHQGPPAERRRLLTAVYRRVVDPNGAFSVRREADRLAESLDALAGATPQANPQQAAAMVDAGRDAEARRLYERLANEKPNDREVQTEYARLLQASDSAADREEAARRWRTIESRSARGTDAWFTARLGRLESLTATGQTDDARKLMKLTRLLAPTLGGERMRPKFEAVAVRLDVAN
;
A
#
# COMPACT_ATOMS: atom_id res chain seq x y z
N MET A 1 18.27 -24.99 16.38
CA MET A 1 16.81 -25.19 16.48
C MET A 1 16.10 -23.88 16.16
N ARG A 2 15.92 -23.58 14.86
CA ARG A 2 15.10 -22.48 14.34
C ARG A 2 14.80 -22.78 12.87
N SER A 3 13.54 -22.58 12.49
CA SER A 3 13.06 -22.24 11.13
C SER A 3 13.03 -23.33 10.04
N VAL A 4 11.92 -24.09 9.95
CA VAL A 4 11.32 -24.54 8.69
C VAL A 4 9.81 -24.73 8.92
N LEU A 5 8.97 -23.78 8.47
CA LEU A 5 7.55 -24.03 8.21
C LEU A 5 6.95 -22.82 7.46
N LEU A 6 6.90 -22.87 6.13
CA LEU A 6 5.88 -22.21 5.30
C LEU A 6 6.03 -22.66 3.83
N LEU A 7 5.45 -23.81 3.48
CA LEU A 7 5.38 -24.28 2.10
C LEU A 7 4.19 -25.23 1.93
N LEU A 8 2.98 -24.70 2.14
CA LEU A 8 1.73 -25.39 1.82
C LEU A 8 0.72 -24.32 1.39
N LEU A 9 0.42 -24.27 0.08
CA LEU A 9 -0.89 -23.89 -0.53
C LEU A 9 -0.76 -23.66 -2.06
N LEU A 10 -0.19 -24.63 -2.80
CA LEU A 10 -0.26 -24.71 -4.27
C LEU A 10 -0.42 -26.16 -4.77
N GLY A 11 -1.08 -27.02 -3.99
CA GLY A 11 -1.30 -28.42 -4.34
C GLY A 11 -2.78 -28.74 -4.39
N GLY A 12 -3.44 -28.58 -5.54
CA GLY A 12 -4.85 -28.94 -5.59
C GLY A 12 -5.57 -28.85 -6.93
N VAL A 13 -4.91 -28.85 -8.10
CA VAL A 13 -5.60 -29.11 -9.38
C VAL A 13 -4.73 -29.90 -10.40
N VAL A 14 -3.42 -30.04 -10.19
CA VAL A 14 -2.47 -30.57 -11.22
C VAL A 14 -2.53 -32.11 -11.42
N ALA A 15 -3.27 -32.85 -10.59
CA ALA A 15 -3.11 -34.30 -10.48
C ALA A 15 -3.63 -35.16 -11.66
N ARG A 16 -4.41 -34.62 -12.62
CA ARG A 16 -5.02 -35.46 -13.69
C ARG A 16 -4.19 -35.59 -14.97
N GLY A 17 -3.24 -34.68 -15.25
CA GLY A 17 -2.40 -34.74 -16.45
C GLY A 17 -1.07 -35.46 -16.26
N GLN A 18 -0.42 -35.26 -15.11
CA GLN A 18 0.89 -35.86 -14.79
C GLN A 18 0.83 -37.39 -14.65
N GLY A 19 -0.27 -37.93 -14.10
CA GLY A 19 -0.41 -39.36 -13.86
C GLY A 19 -0.44 -40.24 -15.13
N VAL A 20 -0.86 -39.70 -16.28
CA VAL A 20 -0.92 -40.48 -17.53
C VAL A 20 0.48 -40.61 -18.15
N LEU A 21 1.27 -39.52 -18.14
CA LEU A 21 2.63 -39.55 -18.69
C LEU A 21 3.57 -40.37 -17.79
N ASP A 22 3.48 -40.20 -16.46
CA ASP A 22 4.30 -40.95 -15.50
C ASP A 22 3.96 -42.45 -15.49
N ALA A 23 2.67 -42.81 -15.60
CA ALA A 23 2.25 -44.21 -15.69
C ALA A 23 2.60 -44.86 -17.05
N ASP A 24 2.66 -44.07 -18.13
CA ASP A 24 3.09 -44.56 -19.45
C ASP A 24 4.62 -44.71 -19.53
N LEU A 25 5.39 -43.82 -18.89
CA LEU A 25 6.84 -43.92 -18.77
C LEU A 25 7.27 -45.11 -17.89
N ASN A 26 6.59 -45.34 -16.76
CA ASN A 26 6.85 -46.51 -15.91
C ASN A 26 6.44 -47.83 -16.59
N ARG A 27 5.32 -47.86 -17.32
CA ARG A 27 4.94 -49.04 -18.13
C ARG A 27 5.87 -49.32 -19.30
N ALA A 28 6.54 -48.30 -19.84
CA ALA A 28 7.56 -48.49 -20.86
C ALA A 28 8.84 -49.13 -20.29
N ALA A 29 9.16 -48.88 -19.01
CA ALA A 29 10.29 -49.51 -18.32
C ALA A 29 10.02 -51.00 -18.01
N ASP A 30 8.79 -51.37 -17.67
CA ASP A 30 8.44 -52.74 -17.23
C ASP A 30 8.21 -53.76 -18.37
N ARG A 31 8.04 -53.34 -19.63
CA ARG A 31 7.75 -54.25 -20.75
C ARG A 31 8.95 -55.01 -21.34
N TYR A 32 10.15 -54.86 -20.79
CA TYR A 32 11.33 -55.55 -21.28
C TYR A 32 11.48 -56.95 -20.65
N ALA A 33 10.78 -57.94 -21.20
CA ALA A 33 11.09 -59.36 -21.06
C ALA A 33 11.17 -60.02 -22.47
N PRO A 34 12.07 -61.00 -22.70
CA PRO A 34 12.61 -61.24 -24.02
C PRO A 34 11.73 -62.20 -24.84
N ALA A 35 11.08 -61.69 -25.87
CA ALA A 35 10.62 -62.48 -27.00
C ALA A 35 11.67 -62.41 -28.12
N THR A 36 12.08 -63.58 -28.63
CA THR A 36 12.96 -63.84 -29.78
C THR A 36 13.32 -62.61 -30.63
N ILE A 37 14.53 -62.10 -30.39
CA ILE A 37 14.94 -60.74 -30.74
C ILE A 37 15.59 -60.74 -32.14
N ALA A 38 14.89 -60.19 -33.13
CA ALA A 38 15.57 -59.53 -34.25
C ALA A 38 16.57 -58.52 -33.66
N PRO A 39 17.82 -58.42 -34.17
CA PRO A 39 18.85 -57.62 -33.53
C PRO A 39 18.31 -56.23 -33.16
N PRO A 40 18.54 -55.73 -31.93
CA PRO A 40 18.00 -54.46 -31.50
C PRO A 40 18.38 -53.39 -32.52
N SER A 41 17.39 -52.59 -32.94
CA SER A 41 17.65 -51.48 -33.84
C SER A 41 18.74 -50.58 -33.23
N ASP A 42 19.47 -49.84 -34.07
CA ASP A 42 20.50 -48.92 -33.57
C ASP A 42 19.96 -47.96 -32.50
N ALA A 43 18.69 -47.58 -32.61
CA ALA A 43 17.98 -46.79 -31.60
C ALA A 43 17.88 -47.51 -30.25
N GLU A 44 17.44 -48.78 -30.22
CA GLU A 44 17.32 -49.53 -28.97
C GLU A 44 18.68 -49.87 -28.35
N ARG A 45 19.72 -50.07 -29.16
CA ARG A 45 21.09 -50.25 -28.66
C ARG A 45 21.58 -48.99 -27.92
N HIS A 46 21.38 -47.81 -28.49
CA HIS A 46 21.75 -46.54 -27.83
C HIS A 46 20.85 -46.23 -26.63
N ALA A 47 19.57 -46.60 -26.65
CA ALA A 47 18.69 -46.44 -25.50
C ALA A 47 19.11 -47.33 -24.31
N ALA A 48 19.53 -48.58 -24.58
CA ALA A 48 20.05 -49.48 -23.56
C ALA A 48 21.37 -48.97 -22.95
N GLU A 49 22.26 -48.41 -23.79
CA GLU A 49 23.47 -47.71 -23.35
C GLU A 49 23.13 -46.57 -22.39
N ALA A 50 22.18 -45.70 -22.76
CA ALA A 50 21.72 -44.60 -21.91
C ALA A 50 21.18 -45.06 -20.55
N ALA A 51 20.37 -46.12 -20.52
CA ALA A 51 19.86 -46.69 -19.27
C ALA A 51 20.99 -47.24 -18.37
N GLY A 52 22.09 -47.72 -18.95
CA GLY A 52 23.31 -48.05 -18.22
C GLY A 52 23.96 -46.82 -17.58
N HIS A 53 24.07 -45.72 -18.30
CA HIS A 53 24.63 -44.47 -17.80
C HIS A 53 23.76 -43.82 -16.70
N LEU A 54 22.43 -43.84 -16.84
CA LEU A 54 21.52 -43.32 -15.80
C LEU A 54 21.67 -44.08 -14.48
N ARG A 55 21.69 -45.42 -14.53
CA ARG A 55 21.91 -46.25 -13.33
C ARG A 55 23.29 -46.02 -12.69
N ALA A 56 24.27 -45.65 -13.49
CA ALA A 56 25.61 -45.31 -13.01
C ALA A 56 25.75 -43.85 -12.52
N GLY A 57 24.68 -43.06 -12.50
CA GLY A 57 24.73 -41.65 -12.08
C GLY A 57 25.53 -40.76 -13.04
N ARG A 58 25.58 -41.12 -14.32
CA ARG A 58 26.32 -40.43 -15.40
C ARG A 58 25.34 -39.75 -16.36
N PRO A 59 24.75 -38.60 -15.98
CA PRO A 59 23.67 -37.99 -16.74
C PRO A 59 24.10 -37.48 -18.12
N ASP A 60 25.31 -36.93 -18.26
CA ASP A 60 25.78 -36.37 -19.52
C ASP A 60 25.94 -37.44 -20.60
N GLU A 61 26.55 -38.58 -20.24
CA GLU A 61 26.69 -39.72 -21.16
C GLU A 61 25.35 -40.38 -21.48
N ALA A 62 24.44 -40.43 -20.50
CA ALA A 62 23.08 -40.92 -20.74
C ALA A 62 22.33 -40.05 -21.76
N ILE A 63 22.42 -38.73 -21.61
CA ILE A 63 21.79 -37.76 -22.50
C ILE A 63 22.37 -37.86 -23.91
N ALA A 64 23.70 -37.94 -24.04
CA ALA A 64 24.35 -38.12 -25.34
C ALA A 64 23.94 -39.44 -26.03
N ALA A 65 23.77 -40.52 -25.26
CA ALA A 65 23.28 -41.79 -25.80
C ALA A 65 21.80 -41.72 -26.22
N LEU A 66 20.95 -41.03 -25.45
CA LEU A 66 19.55 -40.78 -25.83
C LEU A 66 19.44 -39.92 -27.10
N ASP A 67 20.29 -38.91 -27.26
CA ASP A 67 20.32 -38.07 -28.46
C ASP A 67 20.69 -38.91 -29.70
N ARG A 68 21.66 -39.83 -29.58
CA ARG A 68 21.99 -40.80 -30.65
C ARG A 68 20.82 -41.74 -30.93
N ALA A 69 20.16 -42.24 -29.89
CA ALA A 69 19.01 -43.12 -30.02
C ALA A 69 17.85 -42.43 -30.76
N ALA A 70 17.52 -41.18 -30.39
CA ALA A 70 16.50 -40.38 -31.03
C ALA A 70 16.83 -40.12 -32.51
N GLY A 71 18.08 -39.78 -32.81
CA GLY A 71 18.56 -39.60 -34.18
C GLY A 71 18.44 -40.87 -35.03
N ALA A 72 18.79 -42.04 -34.48
CA ALA A 72 18.64 -43.32 -35.17
C ALA A 72 17.15 -43.67 -35.41
N ALA A 73 16.29 -43.46 -34.41
CA ALA A 73 14.85 -43.67 -34.54
C ALA A 73 14.24 -42.76 -35.63
N ASN A 74 14.64 -41.48 -35.68
CA ASN A 74 14.16 -40.54 -36.68
C ASN A 74 14.59 -40.96 -38.11
N LYS A 75 15.85 -41.38 -38.28
CA LYS A 75 16.37 -41.91 -39.57
C LYS A 75 15.62 -43.15 -40.04
N ALA A 76 15.13 -43.97 -39.11
CA ALA A 76 14.31 -45.14 -39.39
C ALA A 76 12.82 -44.81 -39.64
N GLY A 77 12.43 -43.53 -39.64
CA GLY A 77 11.04 -43.09 -39.80
C GLY A 77 10.17 -43.28 -38.55
N ALA A 78 10.75 -43.74 -37.43
CA ALA A 78 10.06 -43.95 -36.16
C ALA A 78 9.96 -42.65 -35.34
N THR A 79 9.29 -41.64 -35.91
CA THR A 79 9.21 -40.28 -35.35
C THR A 79 8.62 -40.22 -33.93
N GLY A 80 7.63 -41.06 -33.62
CA GLY A 80 7.06 -41.16 -32.28
C GLY A 80 8.04 -41.68 -31.22
N ARG A 81 8.92 -42.63 -31.61
CA ARG A 81 9.99 -43.16 -30.74
C ARG A 81 11.12 -42.17 -30.58
N ALA A 82 11.49 -41.47 -31.66
CA ALA A 82 12.47 -40.39 -31.60
C ALA A 82 12.03 -39.30 -30.62
N PHE A 83 10.76 -38.90 -30.68
CA PHE A 83 10.18 -37.93 -29.75
C PHE A 83 10.24 -38.40 -28.29
N GLU A 84 9.88 -39.65 -28.00
CA GLU A 84 9.98 -40.23 -26.65
C GLU A 84 11.39 -40.19 -26.08
N LEU A 85 12.38 -40.59 -26.90
CA LEU A 85 13.78 -40.59 -26.50
C LEU A 85 14.28 -39.17 -26.22
N SER A 86 13.85 -38.18 -27.02
CA SER A 86 14.15 -36.76 -26.76
C SER A 86 13.52 -36.26 -25.45
N LEU A 87 12.29 -36.69 -25.11
CA LEU A 87 11.69 -36.36 -23.82
C LEU A 87 12.44 -37.02 -22.65
N THR A 88 12.88 -38.27 -22.80
CA THR A 88 13.71 -38.94 -21.78
C THR A 88 15.03 -38.20 -21.57
N ALA A 89 15.65 -37.69 -22.64
CA ALA A 89 16.87 -36.89 -22.54
C ALA A 89 16.63 -35.57 -21.79
N ALA A 90 15.54 -34.88 -22.09
CA ALA A 90 15.14 -33.66 -21.39
C ALA A 90 14.88 -33.92 -19.89
N GLU A 91 14.25 -35.05 -19.55
CA GLU A 91 13.96 -35.42 -18.17
C GLU A 91 15.22 -35.82 -17.38
N ALA A 92 16.15 -36.53 -18.03
CA ALA A 92 17.46 -36.82 -17.45
C ALA A 92 18.23 -35.53 -17.13
N GLN A 93 18.20 -34.55 -18.04
CA GLN A 93 18.81 -33.23 -17.83
C GLN A 93 18.15 -32.47 -16.66
N ARG A 94 16.81 -32.53 -16.56
CA ARG A 94 16.05 -31.89 -15.48
C ARG A 94 16.40 -32.50 -14.13
N SER A 95 16.45 -33.83 -14.06
CA SER A 95 16.80 -34.59 -12.85
C SER A 95 18.24 -34.37 -12.42
N ALA A 96 19.15 -34.05 -13.35
CA ALA A 96 20.52 -33.63 -13.07
C ALA A 96 20.63 -32.16 -12.57
N GLY A 97 19.52 -31.43 -12.43
CA GLY A 97 19.48 -30.06 -11.92
C GLY A 97 19.74 -28.96 -12.96
N SER A 98 20.00 -29.33 -14.23
CA SER A 98 20.25 -28.37 -15.31
C SER A 98 18.94 -27.92 -15.96
N LEU A 99 18.16 -27.13 -15.22
CA LEU A 99 16.78 -26.77 -15.60
C LEU A 99 16.69 -25.99 -16.92
N VAL A 100 17.63 -25.09 -17.19
CA VAL A 100 17.64 -24.29 -18.42
C VAL A 100 17.81 -25.17 -19.66
N ASP A 101 18.81 -26.06 -19.64
CA ASP A 101 19.05 -26.97 -20.75
C ASP A 101 17.93 -28.00 -20.91
N ALA A 102 17.34 -28.43 -19.80
CA ALA A 102 16.17 -29.30 -19.83
C ALA A 102 14.97 -28.61 -20.52
N ALA A 103 14.70 -27.35 -20.19
CA ALA A 103 13.63 -26.58 -20.84
C ALA A 103 13.87 -26.45 -22.35
N ARG A 104 15.10 -26.16 -22.78
CA ARG A 104 15.47 -26.10 -24.20
C ARG A 104 15.29 -27.44 -24.91
N ARG A 105 15.64 -28.56 -24.26
CA ARG A 105 15.43 -29.91 -24.79
C ARG A 105 13.94 -30.24 -24.94
N TYR A 106 13.11 -29.90 -23.95
CA TYR A 106 11.66 -30.05 -24.03
C TYR A 106 11.04 -29.21 -25.17
N GLN A 107 11.46 -27.95 -25.29
CA GLN A 107 11.05 -27.06 -26.38
C GLN A 107 11.44 -27.65 -27.75
N HIS A 108 12.70 -28.06 -27.91
CA HIS A 108 13.19 -28.63 -29.17
C HIS A 108 12.42 -29.91 -29.57
N ALA A 109 12.18 -30.82 -28.63
CA ALA A 109 11.41 -32.03 -28.88
C ALA A 109 9.99 -31.69 -29.38
N ALA A 110 9.30 -30.78 -28.70
CA ALA A 110 7.96 -30.34 -29.07
C ALA A 110 7.89 -29.68 -30.46
N LEU A 111 8.86 -28.83 -30.79
CA LEU A 111 8.91 -28.11 -32.07
C LEU A 111 9.35 -29.00 -33.25
N THR A 112 10.10 -30.07 -32.99
CA THR A 112 10.50 -31.03 -34.03
C THR A 112 9.35 -31.94 -34.44
N ALA A 113 8.41 -32.20 -33.52
CA ALA A 113 7.22 -33.02 -33.77
C ALA A 113 5.91 -32.29 -33.40
N PRO A 114 5.59 -31.13 -34.01
CA PRO A 114 4.50 -30.26 -33.55
C PRO A 114 3.11 -30.89 -33.72
N LYS A 115 3.00 -31.92 -34.57
CA LYS A 115 1.78 -32.72 -34.81
C LYS A 115 1.63 -33.91 -33.85
N ASP A 116 2.66 -34.27 -33.08
CA ASP A 116 2.51 -35.30 -32.03
C ASP A 116 1.55 -34.77 -30.96
N ARG A 117 0.56 -35.58 -30.58
CA ARG A 117 -0.44 -35.24 -29.55
C ARG A 117 0.16 -34.84 -28.20
N ARG A 118 1.41 -35.25 -27.93
CA ARG A 118 2.16 -34.96 -26.69
C ARG A 118 2.99 -33.68 -26.79
N ALA A 119 3.21 -33.13 -27.99
CA ALA A 119 4.03 -31.94 -28.19
C ALA A 119 3.58 -30.72 -27.37
N PRO A 120 2.26 -30.40 -27.25
CA PRO A 120 1.82 -29.30 -26.38
C PRO A 120 2.21 -29.55 -24.91
N ALA A 121 2.03 -30.77 -24.40
CA ALA A 121 2.38 -31.11 -23.03
C ALA A 121 3.89 -30.99 -22.78
N ALA A 122 4.72 -31.47 -23.71
CA ALA A 122 6.17 -31.33 -23.64
C ALA A 122 6.61 -29.85 -23.65
N HIS A 123 6.03 -29.03 -24.53
CA HIS A 123 6.35 -27.60 -24.57
C HIS A 123 5.87 -26.86 -23.33
N HIS A 124 4.71 -27.22 -22.77
CA HIS A 124 4.28 -26.67 -21.49
C HIS A 124 5.24 -27.06 -20.36
N LEU A 125 5.80 -28.27 -20.37
CA LEU A 125 6.84 -28.69 -19.44
C LEU A 125 8.13 -27.88 -19.61
N ALA A 126 8.48 -27.47 -20.84
CA ALA A 126 9.55 -26.50 -21.08
C ALA A 126 9.27 -25.18 -20.35
N CYS A 127 8.06 -24.63 -20.51
CA CYS A 127 7.64 -23.41 -19.81
C CYS A 127 7.76 -23.57 -18.29
N GLN A 128 7.24 -24.65 -17.71
CA GLN A 128 7.30 -24.89 -16.27
C GLN A 128 8.73 -25.05 -15.75
N THR A 129 9.56 -25.75 -16.51
CA THR A 129 10.97 -25.99 -16.14
C THR A 129 11.76 -24.68 -16.16
N LEU A 130 11.55 -23.83 -17.17
CA LEU A 130 12.18 -22.50 -17.23
C LEU A 130 11.61 -21.55 -16.17
N ALA A 131 10.31 -21.63 -15.87
CA ALA A 131 9.67 -20.84 -14.83
C ALA A 131 10.32 -21.05 -13.44
N ALA A 132 10.78 -22.28 -13.16
CA ALA A 132 11.46 -22.62 -11.92
C ALA A 132 12.82 -21.93 -11.75
N THR A 133 13.39 -21.34 -12.80
CA THR A 133 14.68 -20.61 -12.75
C THR A 133 14.51 -19.10 -12.67
N LEU A 134 13.28 -18.58 -12.50
CA LEU A 134 13.01 -17.15 -12.60
C LEU A 134 13.23 -16.37 -11.30
N GLU A 135 13.45 -17.03 -10.16
CA GLU A 135 13.72 -16.34 -8.90
C GLU A 135 15.09 -15.63 -8.98
N GLY A 136 15.10 -14.31 -8.83
CA GLY A 136 16.33 -13.50 -8.98
C GLY A 136 16.88 -13.43 -10.41
N ALA A 137 16.12 -13.88 -11.41
CA ALA A 137 16.53 -13.85 -12.82
C ALA A 137 16.70 -12.42 -13.36
N ASP A 138 17.63 -12.28 -14.30
CA ASP A 138 17.85 -11.05 -15.08
C ASP A 138 16.79 -10.86 -16.18
N GLU A 139 16.85 -9.73 -16.87
CA GLU A 139 15.87 -9.38 -17.91
C GLU A 139 15.96 -10.32 -19.12
N GLU A 140 17.17 -10.78 -19.48
CA GLU A 140 17.38 -11.70 -20.60
C GLU A 140 16.68 -13.05 -20.36
N ARG A 141 16.75 -13.58 -19.14
CA ARG A 141 16.03 -14.79 -18.75
C ARG A 141 14.51 -14.61 -18.78
N LEU A 142 14.03 -13.43 -18.39
CA LEU A 142 12.60 -13.09 -18.48
C LEU A 142 12.14 -12.97 -19.93
N ASP A 143 12.98 -12.45 -20.83
CA ASP A 143 12.73 -12.42 -22.28
C ASP A 143 12.70 -13.82 -22.89
N GLU A 144 13.64 -14.70 -22.53
CA GLU A 144 13.63 -16.11 -22.97
C GLU A 144 12.33 -16.81 -22.55
N TYR A 145 11.88 -16.56 -21.31
CA TYR A 145 10.62 -17.11 -20.81
C TYR A 145 9.40 -16.51 -21.51
N GLU A 146 9.35 -15.18 -21.72
CA GLU A 146 8.26 -14.53 -22.44
C GLU A 146 8.12 -15.08 -23.86
N HIS A 147 9.24 -15.24 -24.56
CA HIS A 147 9.29 -15.83 -25.89
C HIS A 147 8.74 -17.26 -25.89
N LEU A 148 9.16 -18.09 -24.92
CA LEU A 148 8.70 -19.47 -24.81
C LEU A 148 7.18 -19.55 -24.57
N LEU A 149 6.63 -18.71 -23.69
CA LEU A 149 5.18 -18.65 -23.47
C LEU A 149 4.43 -18.23 -24.74
N ALA A 150 4.92 -17.19 -25.43
CA ALA A 150 4.33 -16.72 -26.68
C ALA A 150 4.35 -17.80 -27.77
N GLN A 151 5.47 -18.53 -27.91
CA GLN A 151 5.61 -19.62 -28.87
C GLN A 151 4.60 -20.75 -28.61
N HIS A 152 4.34 -21.10 -27.34
CA HIS A 152 3.36 -22.12 -27.00
C HIS A 152 1.94 -21.71 -27.41
N VAL A 153 1.51 -20.49 -27.06
CA VAL A 153 0.16 -20.00 -27.37
C VAL A 153 -0.05 -19.86 -28.88
N ALA A 154 0.99 -19.47 -29.62
CA ALA A 154 0.94 -19.39 -31.07
C ALA A 154 0.88 -20.77 -31.75
N SER A 155 1.65 -21.74 -31.25
CA SER A 155 1.77 -23.06 -31.88
C SER A 155 0.61 -23.99 -31.53
N TRP A 156 0.07 -23.89 -30.30
CA TRP A 156 -1.01 -24.75 -29.81
C TRP A 156 -2.12 -23.97 -29.09
N PRO A 157 -2.82 -23.02 -29.76
CA PRO A 157 -3.81 -22.16 -29.13
C PRO A 157 -5.02 -22.90 -28.52
N GLY A 158 -5.33 -24.10 -29.03
CA GLY A 158 -6.43 -24.95 -28.56
C GLY A 158 -6.00 -26.13 -27.68
N ALA A 159 -4.72 -26.24 -27.31
CA ALA A 159 -4.29 -27.31 -26.42
C ALA A 159 -4.83 -27.10 -24.99
N PRO A 160 -5.08 -28.17 -24.22
CA PRO A 160 -5.50 -28.05 -22.81
C PRO A 160 -4.54 -27.23 -21.94
N SER A 161 -3.26 -27.15 -22.31
CA SER A 161 -2.25 -26.34 -21.63
C SER A 161 -2.27 -24.85 -22.00
N ALA A 162 -2.95 -24.46 -23.08
CA ALA A 162 -2.88 -23.11 -23.62
C ALA A 162 -3.40 -22.05 -22.64
N GLU A 163 -4.46 -22.36 -21.90
CA GLU A 163 -5.03 -21.48 -20.88
C GLU A 163 -4.07 -21.26 -19.71
N ALA A 164 -3.47 -22.35 -19.19
CA ALA A 164 -2.46 -22.27 -18.13
C ALA A 164 -1.25 -21.42 -18.57
N VAL A 165 -0.82 -21.54 -19.82
CA VAL A 165 0.28 -20.74 -20.37
C VAL A 165 -0.12 -19.27 -20.57
N ARG A 166 -1.34 -18.97 -21.03
CA ARG A 166 -1.84 -17.58 -21.08
C ARG A 166 -1.86 -16.96 -19.68
N TRP A 167 -2.20 -17.74 -18.66
CA TRP A 167 -2.16 -17.28 -17.28
C TRP A 167 -0.73 -17.01 -16.80
N GLN A 168 0.23 -17.86 -17.16
CA GLN A 168 1.66 -17.61 -16.92
C GLN A 168 2.15 -16.30 -17.59
N GLN A 169 1.64 -15.94 -18.77
CA GLN A 169 1.94 -14.64 -19.41
C GLN A 169 1.43 -13.47 -18.58
N VAL A 170 0.22 -13.57 -18.01
CA VAL A 170 -0.34 -12.55 -17.11
C VAL A 170 0.53 -12.38 -15.87
N GLU A 171 0.98 -13.48 -15.27
CA GLU A 171 1.89 -13.45 -14.11
C GLU A 171 3.25 -12.83 -14.45
N LEU A 172 3.78 -13.10 -15.64
CA LEU A 172 5.03 -12.52 -16.11
C LEU A 172 4.91 -11.00 -16.29
N LEU A 173 3.80 -10.51 -16.87
CA LEU A 173 3.52 -9.07 -16.99
C LEU A 173 3.52 -8.38 -15.62
N ALA A 174 2.92 -9.02 -14.61
CA ALA A 174 2.93 -8.53 -13.23
C ALA A 174 4.35 -8.49 -12.64
N LYS A 175 5.14 -9.54 -12.87
CA LYS A 175 6.54 -9.62 -12.40
C LYS A 175 7.41 -8.54 -13.04
N ARG A 176 7.26 -8.30 -14.35
CA ARG A 176 7.96 -7.24 -15.11
C ARG A 176 7.37 -5.84 -14.89
N ARG A 177 6.32 -5.71 -14.06
CA ARG A 177 5.67 -4.43 -13.76
C ARG A 177 5.14 -3.70 -15.01
N ARG A 178 4.77 -4.45 -16.05
CA ARG A 178 4.15 -3.93 -17.29
C ARG A 178 2.67 -3.69 -17.03
N TRP A 179 2.37 -2.72 -16.16
CA TRP A 179 1.04 -2.55 -15.57
C TRP A 179 -0.07 -2.27 -16.57
N GLY A 180 0.19 -1.47 -17.61
CA GLY A 180 -0.81 -1.16 -18.64
C GLY A 180 -1.24 -2.40 -19.43
N GLU A 181 -0.29 -3.23 -19.85
CA GLU A 181 -0.58 -4.49 -20.54
C GLU A 181 -1.24 -5.50 -19.61
N LEU A 182 -0.79 -5.57 -18.35
CA LEU A 182 -1.42 -6.40 -17.34
C LEU A 182 -2.91 -6.05 -17.19
N LEU A 183 -3.25 -4.75 -17.06
CA LEU A 183 -4.64 -4.28 -16.97
C LEU A 183 -5.49 -4.74 -18.15
N GLN A 184 -4.99 -4.57 -19.38
CA GLN A 184 -5.70 -5.01 -20.58
C GLN A 184 -6.00 -6.52 -20.54
N ARG A 185 -5.04 -7.32 -20.08
CA ARG A 185 -5.21 -8.78 -19.99
C ARG A 185 -6.19 -9.19 -18.89
N VAL A 186 -6.10 -8.63 -17.69
CA VAL A 186 -6.97 -9.04 -16.57
C VAL A 186 -8.41 -8.58 -16.74
N ARG A 187 -8.65 -7.45 -17.43
CA ARG A 187 -10.02 -6.98 -17.75
C ARG A 187 -10.77 -7.91 -18.71
N GLY A 188 -10.04 -8.63 -19.56
CA GLY A 188 -10.62 -9.57 -20.53
C GLY A 188 -11.02 -10.92 -19.93
N ILE A 189 -10.77 -11.15 -18.64
CA ILE A 189 -11.04 -12.43 -17.97
C ILE A 189 -12.51 -12.48 -17.55
N ALA A 190 -13.19 -13.53 -18.01
CA ALA A 190 -14.61 -13.75 -17.72
C ALA A 190 -14.86 -13.92 -16.20
N GLU A 191 -16.05 -13.56 -15.76
CA GLU A 191 -16.45 -13.70 -14.35
C GLU A 191 -16.52 -15.17 -13.89
N SER A 192 -16.79 -16.09 -14.82
CA SER A 192 -16.81 -17.54 -14.58
C SER A 192 -15.43 -18.21 -14.61
N ASP A 193 -14.35 -17.46 -14.83
CA ASP A 193 -12.99 -18.01 -14.94
C ASP A 193 -12.51 -18.53 -13.56
N PRO A 194 -11.92 -19.74 -13.48
CA PRO A 194 -11.45 -20.31 -12.22
C PRO A 194 -10.33 -19.48 -11.55
N HIS A 195 -9.67 -18.59 -12.29
CA HIS A 195 -8.62 -17.70 -11.80
C HIS A 195 -9.13 -16.29 -11.46
N ARG A 196 -10.45 -16.05 -11.45
CA ARG A 196 -11.06 -14.74 -11.23
C ARG A 196 -10.52 -14.02 -9.99
N ASP A 197 -10.51 -14.67 -8.83
CA ASP A 197 -9.98 -14.08 -7.58
C ASP A 197 -8.52 -13.61 -7.72
N ARG A 198 -7.72 -14.35 -8.50
CA ARG A 198 -6.32 -14.02 -8.73
C ARG A 198 -6.18 -12.87 -9.72
N ALA A 199 -7.03 -12.82 -10.76
CA ALA A 199 -7.12 -11.70 -11.69
C ALA A 199 -7.48 -10.39 -10.98
N GLU A 200 -8.42 -10.41 -10.04
CA GLU A 200 -8.79 -9.21 -9.26
C GLU A 200 -7.64 -8.71 -8.38
N ARG A 201 -6.87 -9.62 -7.75
CA ARG A 201 -5.66 -9.21 -7.01
C ARG A 201 -4.63 -8.55 -7.92
N LEU A 202 -4.45 -9.06 -9.13
CA LEU A 202 -3.54 -8.48 -10.13
C LEU A 202 -4.07 -7.15 -10.67
N LEU A 203 -5.39 -7.00 -10.85
CA LEU A 203 -6.04 -5.74 -11.21
C LEU A 203 -5.73 -4.64 -10.17
N VAL A 204 -5.90 -4.95 -8.88
CA VAL A 204 -5.55 -4.05 -7.78
C VAL A 204 -4.05 -3.70 -7.80
N ALA A 205 -3.18 -4.69 -7.97
CA ALA A 205 -1.74 -4.47 -8.01
C ALA A 205 -1.31 -3.60 -9.20
N ALA A 206 -1.91 -3.80 -10.37
CA ALA A 206 -1.63 -3.04 -11.58
C ALA A 206 -2.02 -1.56 -11.41
N HIS A 207 -3.24 -1.28 -10.92
CA HIS A 207 -3.67 0.08 -10.60
C HIS A 207 -2.80 0.72 -9.51
N ALA A 208 -2.46 -0.02 -8.45
CA ALA A 208 -1.55 0.48 -7.41
C ALA A 208 -0.15 0.83 -7.96
N GLY A 209 0.30 0.11 -8.99
CA GLY A 209 1.55 0.37 -9.72
C GLY A 209 1.47 1.59 -10.63
N LEU A 210 0.40 1.72 -11.42
CA LEU A 210 0.16 2.89 -12.28
C LEU A 210 -0.03 4.17 -11.48
N LEU A 211 -0.85 4.15 -10.43
CA LEU A 211 -1.08 5.30 -9.54
C LEU A 211 0.18 5.75 -8.80
N LYS A 212 1.20 4.88 -8.70
CA LYS A 212 2.51 5.25 -8.17
C LYS A 212 3.37 5.98 -9.22
N GLN A 213 3.16 5.70 -10.51
CA GLN A 213 3.87 6.33 -11.63
C GLN A 213 3.21 7.65 -12.02
N ASP A 214 1.88 7.68 -12.06
CA ASP A 214 1.05 8.84 -12.36
C ASP A 214 -0.18 8.86 -11.45
N ASN A 215 -0.31 9.88 -10.60
CA ASN A 215 -1.47 10.09 -9.73
C ASN A 215 -2.34 11.27 -10.21
N SER A 216 -2.40 11.50 -11.51
CA SER A 216 -3.32 12.44 -12.14
C SER A 216 -4.78 12.13 -11.81
N ALA A 217 -5.66 13.14 -11.94
CA ALA A 217 -7.10 12.95 -11.75
C ALA A 217 -7.68 11.93 -12.74
N GLU A 218 -7.14 11.87 -13.96
CA GLU A 218 -7.52 10.93 -15.01
C GLU A 218 -7.14 9.50 -14.63
N ALA A 219 -5.90 9.27 -14.20
CA ALA A 219 -5.45 7.96 -13.72
C ALA A 219 -6.26 7.50 -12.49
N PHE A 220 -6.55 8.42 -11.56
CA PHE A 220 -7.41 8.12 -10.41
C PHE A 220 -8.83 7.76 -10.82
N ALA A 221 -9.45 8.50 -11.75
CA ALA A 221 -10.79 8.21 -12.24
C ALA A 221 -10.87 6.82 -12.89
N ALA A 222 -9.91 6.47 -13.75
CA ALA A 222 -9.84 5.15 -14.37
C ALA A 222 -9.64 4.02 -13.35
N ALA A 223 -8.80 4.24 -12.33
CA ALA A 223 -8.63 3.28 -11.25
C ALA A 223 -9.90 3.14 -10.41
N ARG A 224 -10.59 4.24 -10.12
CA ARG A 224 -11.84 4.25 -9.37
C ARG A 224 -12.93 3.48 -10.08
N GLU A 225 -13.10 3.65 -11.38
CA GLU A 225 -14.08 2.92 -12.18
C GLU A 225 -13.91 1.40 -12.03
N ASP A 226 -12.71 0.88 -12.24
CA ASP A 226 -12.42 -0.55 -12.14
C ASP A 226 -12.47 -1.08 -10.70
N LEU A 227 -11.80 -0.40 -9.78
CA LEU A 227 -11.56 -0.94 -8.43
C LEU A 227 -12.78 -0.75 -7.52
N GLN A 228 -13.58 0.29 -7.71
CA GLN A 228 -14.79 0.52 -6.91
C GLN A 228 -15.85 -0.53 -7.23
N ALA A 229 -15.92 -1.02 -8.47
CA ALA A 229 -16.82 -2.11 -8.86
C ALA A 229 -16.57 -3.42 -8.08
N LEU A 230 -15.39 -3.59 -7.48
CA LEU A 230 -15.09 -4.76 -6.64
C LEU A 230 -15.83 -4.74 -5.30
N PHE A 231 -16.26 -3.58 -4.80
CA PHE A 231 -16.88 -3.47 -3.47
C PHE A 231 -18.14 -2.60 -3.42
N VAL A 232 -18.58 -1.98 -4.52
CA VAL A 232 -19.85 -1.25 -4.60
C VAL A 232 -20.78 -2.00 -5.54
N TYR A 233 -21.89 -2.52 -4.99
CA TYR A 233 -22.87 -3.30 -5.74
C TYR A 233 -24.23 -2.61 -5.68
N ALA A 234 -24.86 -2.26 -6.80
CA ALA A 234 -26.23 -1.77 -6.75
C ALA A 234 -27.15 -2.87 -6.14
N PRO A 235 -27.99 -2.58 -5.13
CA PRO A 235 -28.36 -1.26 -4.59
C PRO A 235 -27.61 -0.80 -3.33
N THR A 236 -26.73 -1.61 -2.72
CA THR A 236 -26.02 -1.25 -1.48
C THR A 236 -24.69 -0.55 -1.75
N PRO A 237 -24.43 0.61 -1.12
CA PRO A 237 -23.21 1.37 -1.39
C PRO A 237 -21.94 0.65 -0.95
N TRP A 238 -22.04 -0.34 -0.04
CA TRP A 238 -20.91 -1.10 0.52
C TRP A 238 -21.31 -2.57 0.75
N PRO A 239 -20.34 -3.50 0.77
CA PRO A 239 -20.64 -4.90 1.06
C PRO A 239 -20.72 -5.11 2.58
N ASP A 240 -21.57 -6.04 3.00
CA ASP A 240 -21.69 -6.43 4.42
C ASP A 240 -20.46 -7.17 4.93
N ALA A 241 -19.79 -7.91 4.04
CA ALA A 241 -18.56 -8.63 4.30
C ALA A 241 -17.48 -8.27 3.28
N TRP A 242 -16.28 -7.92 3.77
CA TRP A 242 -15.16 -7.45 2.95
C TRP A 242 -14.08 -8.51 2.78
N SER A 243 -13.81 -8.90 1.54
CA SER A 243 -12.67 -9.75 1.20
C SER A 243 -11.33 -9.02 1.33
N ALA A 244 -10.23 -9.78 1.37
CA ALA A 244 -8.88 -9.19 1.39
C ALA A 244 -8.61 -8.35 0.13
N THR A 245 -9.05 -8.82 -1.05
CA THR A 245 -8.87 -8.10 -2.32
C THR A 245 -9.64 -6.78 -2.35
N GLN A 246 -10.90 -6.78 -1.89
CA GLN A 246 -11.72 -5.56 -1.79
C GLN A 246 -11.09 -4.52 -0.87
N ARG A 247 -10.49 -4.96 0.24
CA ARG A 247 -9.76 -4.10 1.18
C ARG A 247 -8.51 -3.50 0.54
N GLU A 248 -7.75 -4.26 -0.24
CA GLU A 248 -6.62 -3.71 -1.00
C GLU A 248 -7.07 -2.69 -2.06
N ALA A 249 -8.18 -2.96 -2.74
CA ALA A 249 -8.77 -2.04 -3.71
C ALA A 249 -9.15 -0.72 -3.04
N ALA A 250 -9.91 -0.79 -1.93
CA ALA A 250 -10.27 0.34 -1.09
C ALA A 250 -9.06 1.13 -0.59
N TYR A 251 -8.03 0.45 -0.09
CA TYR A 251 -6.79 1.09 0.36
C TYR A 251 -6.05 1.80 -0.78
N THR A 252 -5.98 1.17 -1.96
CA THR A 252 -5.32 1.72 -3.15
C THR A 252 -6.01 2.99 -3.61
N LEU A 253 -7.35 2.96 -3.71
CA LEU A 253 -8.15 4.12 -4.09
C LEU A 253 -8.06 5.24 -3.05
N ALA A 254 -8.20 4.93 -1.77
CA ALA A 254 -8.11 5.94 -0.71
C ALA A 254 -6.75 6.65 -0.71
N ARG A 255 -5.66 5.90 -0.93
CA ARG A 255 -4.31 6.48 -1.02
C ARG A 255 -4.17 7.45 -2.20
N ALA A 256 -4.68 7.08 -3.37
CA ALA A 256 -4.62 7.93 -4.56
C ALA A 256 -5.52 9.16 -4.44
N ALA A 257 -6.69 9.00 -3.83
CA ALA A 257 -7.68 10.05 -3.62
C ALA A 257 -7.12 11.19 -2.76
N MET A 258 -6.22 10.93 -1.82
CA MET A 258 -5.59 11.98 -1.01
C MET A 258 -4.84 13.04 -1.84
N GLY A 259 -4.34 12.67 -3.03
CA GLY A 259 -3.70 13.61 -3.96
C GLY A 259 -4.70 14.48 -4.75
N GLN A 260 -6.00 14.23 -4.63
CA GLN A 260 -7.05 14.91 -5.40
C GLN A 260 -7.73 16.05 -4.62
N GLY A 261 -7.08 16.55 -3.56
CA GLY A 261 -7.60 17.62 -2.71
C GLY A 261 -8.62 17.15 -1.66
N VAL A 262 -9.42 18.09 -1.15
CA VAL A 262 -10.31 17.88 0.01
C VAL A 262 -11.40 16.83 -0.27
N GLU A 263 -12.01 16.87 -1.45
CA GLU A 263 -13.05 15.89 -1.85
C GLU A 263 -12.47 14.47 -1.93
N GLY A 264 -11.25 14.34 -2.45
CA GLY A 264 -10.54 13.06 -2.51
C GLY A 264 -10.17 12.54 -1.12
N ALA A 265 -9.76 13.41 -0.19
CA ALA A 265 -9.53 13.04 1.20
C ALA A 265 -10.80 12.53 1.89
N ASP A 266 -11.95 13.20 1.68
CA ASP A 266 -13.25 12.75 2.22
C ASP A 266 -13.68 11.40 1.62
N TYR A 267 -13.45 11.18 0.33
CA TYR A 267 -13.68 9.89 -0.31
C TYR A 267 -12.81 8.78 0.33
N GLY A 268 -11.50 9.01 0.45
CA GLY A 268 -10.57 8.06 1.04
C GLY A 268 -10.94 7.71 2.49
N ARG A 269 -11.37 8.72 3.27
CA ARG A 269 -11.87 8.56 4.63
C ARG A 269 -13.08 7.61 4.69
N LYS A 270 -14.12 7.86 3.89
CA LYS A 270 -15.34 7.04 3.85
C LYS A 270 -15.03 5.58 3.52
N VAL A 271 -14.27 5.36 2.45
CA VAL A 271 -13.91 4.02 1.97
C VAL A 271 -13.09 3.24 3.01
N LEU A 272 -12.08 3.87 3.63
CA LEU A 272 -11.25 3.21 4.63
C LEU A 272 -12.01 2.92 5.93
N HIS A 273 -12.92 3.81 6.33
CA HIS A 273 -13.74 3.61 7.53
C HIS A 273 -14.65 2.39 7.37
N GLU A 274 -15.37 2.28 6.25
CA GLU A 274 -16.21 1.11 5.96
C GLU A 274 -15.39 -0.17 5.91
N ALA A 275 -14.27 -0.16 5.18
CA ALA A 275 -13.39 -1.31 5.12
C ALA A 275 -12.93 -1.71 6.55
N LEU A 276 -12.41 -0.80 7.37
CA LEU A 276 -11.89 -1.11 8.70
C LEU A 276 -12.92 -1.68 9.68
N THR A 277 -14.18 -1.25 9.58
CA THR A 277 -15.23 -1.54 10.57
C THR A 277 -16.04 -2.79 10.24
N LYS A 278 -16.26 -3.08 8.96
CA LYS A 278 -17.09 -4.20 8.51
C LYS A 278 -16.37 -5.55 8.63
N PRO A 279 -17.10 -6.65 8.88
CA PRO A 279 -16.51 -8.00 8.98
C PRO A 279 -16.01 -8.51 7.62
N PRO A 280 -15.22 -9.61 7.61
CA PRO A 280 -14.43 -10.10 8.74
C PRO A 280 -13.39 -9.07 9.17
N ARG A 281 -12.97 -9.13 10.45
CA ARG A 281 -11.96 -8.22 10.99
C ARG A 281 -10.66 -8.34 10.17
N PRO A 282 -10.09 -7.24 9.66
CA PRO A 282 -8.89 -7.31 8.83
C PRO A 282 -7.65 -7.78 9.62
N PRO A 283 -6.66 -8.37 8.94
CA PRO A 283 -5.34 -8.66 9.52
C PRO A 283 -4.74 -7.44 10.20
N VAL A 284 -3.98 -7.66 11.28
CA VAL A 284 -3.42 -6.59 12.11
C VAL A 284 -2.55 -5.64 11.28
N GLU A 285 -1.68 -6.19 10.43
CA GLU A 285 -0.80 -5.40 9.56
C GLU A 285 -1.58 -4.50 8.60
N TRP A 286 -2.65 -5.03 7.98
CA TRP A 286 -3.54 -4.25 7.12
C TRP A 286 -4.22 -3.13 7.89
N ARG A 287 -4.73 -3.44 9.09
CA ARG A 287 -5.44 -2.49 9.95
C ARG A 287 -4.55 -1.33 10.37
N HIS A 288 -3.28 -1.60 10.67
CA HIS A 288 -2.32 -0.56 11.02
C HIS A 288 -2.10 0.40 9.83
N ARG A 289 -1.73 -0.11 8.65
CA ARG A 289 -1.50 0.77 7.49
C ARG A 289 -2.75 1.53 7.05
N ALA A 290 -3.93 0.90 7.06
CA ALA A 290 -5.19 1.52 6.69
C ALA A 290 -5.63 2.55 7.74
N GLY A 291 -5.44 2.25 9.02
CA GLY A 291 -5.72 3.17 10.12
C GLY A 291 -4.86 4.43 10.06
N ALA A 292 -3.57 4.29 9.77
CA ALA A 292 -2.68 5.43 9.64
C ALA A 292 -3.08 6.32 8.45
N LEU A 293 -3.48 5.72 7.32
CA LEU A 293 -3.99 6.47 6.17
C LEU A 293 -5.34 7.15 6.48
N LEU A 294 -6.24 6.48 7.19
CA LEU A 294 -7.52 7.05 7.62
C LEU A 294 -7.31 8.25 8.57
N THR A 295 -6.37 8.18 9.51
CA THR A 295 -6.00 9.30 10.37
C THR A 295 -5.53 10.50 9.54
N VAL A 296 -4.67 10.27 8.55
CA VAL A 296 -4.22 11.34 7.62
C VAL A 296 -5.39 11.93 6.84
N ALA A 297 -6.32 11.09 6.36
CA ALA A 297 -7.52 11.53 5.65
C ALA A 297 -8.42 12.42 6.53
N TRP A 298 -8.65 12.04 7.80
CA TRP A 298 -9.40 12.86 8.74
C TRP A 298 -8.78 14.23 8.98
N LEU A 299 -7.45 14.28 9.12
CA LEU A 299 -6.74 15.54 9.35
C LEU A 299 -6.77 16.45 8.14
N ALA A 300 -6.58 15.90 6.94
CA ALA A 300 -6.72 16.64 5.70
C ALA A 300 -8.13 17.22 5.51
N ALA A 301 -9.14 16.56 6.10
CA ALA A 301 -10.52 17.05 6.15
C ALA A 301 -10.83 17.95 7.36
N GLY A 302 -9.85 18.26 8.22
CA GLY A 302 -10.01 19.11 9.41
C GLY A 302 -10.59 18.43 10.66
N GLY A 303 -10.82 17.11 10.65
CA GLY A 303 -11.38 16.34 11.77
C GLY A 303 -10.31 15.84 12.75
N THR A 304 -9.80 16.71 13.62
CA THR A 304 -8.72 16.38 14.57
C THR A 304 -9.13 15.36 15.65
N LYS A 305 -10.38 15.44 16.11
CA LYS A 305 -10.92 14.52 17.12
C LYS A 305 -11.08 13.10 16.55
N GLU A 306 -11.71 12.98 15.38
CA GLU A 306 -11.92 11.71 14.69
C GLU A 306 -10.60 11.09 14.26
N ALA A 307 -9.63 11.90 13.82
CA ALA A 307 -8.28 11.43 13.53
C ALA A 307 -7.63 10.76 14.74
N THR A 308 -7.77 11.37 15.92
CA THR A 308 -7.24 10.87 17.19
C THR A 308 -7.90 9.54 17.57
N GLU A 309 -9.23 9.48 17.51
CA GLU A 309 -10.00 8.27 17.83
C GLU A 309 -9.68 7.12 16.87
N ALA A 310 -9.68 7.39 15.55
CA ALA A 310 -9.32 6.42 14.52
C ALA A 310 -7.90 5.87 14.75
N PHE A 311 -6.97 6.74 15.13
CA PHE A 311 -5.60 6.35 15.37
C PHE A 311 -5.44 5.49 16.63
N ALA A 312 -6.08 5.89 17.74
CA ALA A 312 -6.05 5.15 19.00
C ALA A 312 -6.67 3.74 18.86
N ASN A 313 -7.75 3.62 18.09
CA ASN A 313 -8.43 2.35 17.84
C ASN A 313 -7.64 1.40 16.94
N THR A 314 -6.80 1.94 16.06
CA THR A 314 -6.04 1.14 15.09
C THR A 314 -4.62 0.83 15.55
N HIS A 315 -4.02 1.65 16.41
CA HIS A 315 -2.62 1.49 16.86
C HIS A 315 -2.51 1.48 18.38
N GLN A 316 -2.22 0.30 18.94
CA GLN A 316 -2.01 0.10 20.39
C GLN A 316 -0.53 0.06 20.79
N GLY A 317 0.37 0.63 19.98
CA GLY A 317 1.82 0.62 20.20
C GLY A 317 2.38 1.86 20.94
N PRO A 318 3.68 1.85 21.27
CA PRO A 318 4.36 2.99 21.90
C PRO A 318 4.22 4.29 21.09
N PRO A 319 4.15 5.47 21.75
CA PRO A 319 3.94 6.76 21.07
C PRO A 319 4.97 7.08 19.98
N ALA A 320 6.23 6.70 20.19
CA ALA A 320 7.30 6.94 19.22
C ALA A 320 7.12 6.15 17.91
N GLU A 321 6.65 4.89 17.98
CA GLU A 321 6.38 4.05 16.81
C GLU A 321 5.19 4.59 16.03
N ARG A 322 4.13 4.93 16.77
CA ARG A 322 2.92 5.57 16.24
C ARG A 322 3.23 6.83 15.43
N ARG A 323 4.07 7.71 15.98
CA ARG A 323 4.55 8.91 15.28
C ARG A 323 5.33 8.58 14.01
N ARG A 324 6.31 7.66 14.08
CA ARG A 324 7.11 7.26 12.90
C ARG A 324 6.21 6.78 11.76
N LEU A 325 5.20 5.98 12.07
CA LEU A 325 4.27 5.47 11.07
C LEU A 325 3.44 6.58 10.43
N LEU A 326 2.83 7.47 11.22
CA LEU A 326 2.04 8.58 10.68
C LEU A 326 2.89 9.56 9.88
N THR A 327 4.08 9.93 10.36
CA THR A 327 5.00 10.79 9.61
C THR A 327 5.39 10.14 8.28
N ALA A 328 5.65 8.83 8.27
CA ALA A 328 5.98 8.11 7.03
C ALA A 328 4.80 8.07 6.05
N VAL A 329 3.57 7.84 6.54
CA VAL A 329 2.36 7.83 5.69
C VAL A 329 2.06 9.23 5.16
N TYR A 330 2.09 10.24 6.02
CA TYR A 330 1.81 11.62 5.64
C TYR A 330 2.78 12.14 4.57
N ARG A 331 4.09 11.96 4.77
CA ARG A 331 5.13 12.33 3.79
C ARG A 331 4.94 11.63 2.44
N ARG A 332 4.46 10.39 2.45
CA ARG A 332 4.31 9.60 1.22
C ARG A 332 3.05 9.93 0.43
N VAL A 333 2.02 10.46 1.09
CA VAL A 333 0.66 10.53 0.52
C VAL A 333 0.22 11.97 0.26
N VAL A 334 0.57 12.91 1.13
CA VAL A 334 0.10 14.30 1.03
C VAL A 334 1.09 15.18 0.25
N ASP A 335 2.38 14.82 0.23
CA ASP A 335 3.41 15.67 -0.37
C ASP A 335 4.55 14.88 -1.04
N PRO A 336 4.32 14.32 -2.23
CA PRO A 336 5.41 13.75 -3.03
C PRO A 336 6.40 14.81 -3.54
N ASN A 337 6.06 16.11 -3.54
CA ASN A 337 6.80 17.18 -4.23
C ASN A 337 7.37 18.31 -3.34
N GLY A 338 7.25 18.24 -2.01
CA GLY A 338 7.92 19.12 -1.06
C GLY A 338 7.31 20.50 -0.81
N ALA A 339 5.99 20.69 -0.91
CA ALA A 339 5.36 21.99 -0.64
C ALA A 339 5.37 22.36 0.86
N PHE A 340 6.01 23.50 1.18
CA PHE A 340 6.32 24.01 2.53
C PHE A 340 5.15 24.09 3.55
N SER A 341 3.88 24.11 3.13
CA SER A 341 2.72 24.18 4.04
C SER A 341 2.46 22.87 4.77
N VAL A 342 2.82 21.74 4.15
CA VAL A 342 2.46 20.39 4.59
C VAL A 342 3.37 19.90 5.72
N ARG A 343 4.66 20.27 5.70
CA ARG A 343 5.60 19.96 6.80
C ARG A 343 5.13 20.52 8.15
N ARG A 344 4.56 21.73 8.15
CA ARG A 344 4.08 22.42 9.36
C ARG A 344 2.84 21.74 9.97
N GLU A 345 1.99 21.15 9.13
CA GLU A 345 0.81 20.37 9.56
C GLU A 345 1.20 18.96 10.04
N ALA A 346 2.19 18.33 9.40
CA ALA A 346 2.76 17.05 9.87
C ALA A 346 3.44 17.21 11.25
N ASP A 347 4.20 18.30 11.43
CA ASP A 347 4.88 18.62 12.68
C ASP A 347 3.84 18.93 13.77
N ARG A 348 2.79 19.73 13.48
CA ARG A 348 1.65 19.95 14.39
C ARG A 348 0.95 18.66 14.79
N LEU A 349 0.74 17.74 13.84
CA LEU A 349 0.12 16.45 14.12
C LEU A 349 1.00 15.55 14.99
N ALA A 350 2.29 15.48 14.69
CA ALA A 350 3.24 14.70 15.47
C ALA A 350 3.32 15.21 16.91
N GLU A 351 3.30 16.53 17.08
CA GLU A 351 3.26 17.21 18.38
C GLU A 351 1.92 16.98 19.11
N SER A 352 0.79 17.00 18.39
CA SER A 352 -0.51 16.75 19.01
C SER A 352 -0.69 15.32 19.50
N LEU A 353 -0.10 14.36 18.80
CA LEU A 353 -0.13 12.96 19.20
C LEU A 353 0.82 12.63 20.36
N ASP A 354 1.97 13.30 20.43
CA ASP A 354 2.84 13.22 21.62
C ASP A 354 2.16 13.81 22.85
N ALA A 355 1.45 14.93 22.67
CA ALA A 355 0.65 15.58 23.69
C ALA A 355 -0.50 14.68 24.20
N LEU A 356 -1.18 13.98 23.28
CA LEU A 356 -2.25 13.02 23.55
C LEU A 356 -1.75 11.75 24.26
N ALA A 357 -0.49 11.36 24.00
CA ALA A 357 0.09 10.14 24.54
C ALA A 357 0.74 10.30 25.93
N GLY A 358 0.75 11.51 26.51
CA GLY A 358 1.33 11.76 27.83
C GLY A 358 2.85 11.50 27.93
N ALA A 359 3.56 11.45 26.79
CA ALA A 359 4.93 10.95 26.69
C ALA A 359 6.01 11.97 27.08
N THR A 360 5.64 13.20 27.43
CA THR A 360 6.55 14.21 27.98
C THR A 360 6.33 14.40 29.49
N PRO A 361 7.31 14.04 30.35
CA PRO A 361 7.25 14.31 31.79
C PRO A 361 7.35 15.81 32.12
N GLN A 362 7.76 16.64 31.16
CA GLN A 362 7.80 18.09 31.31
C GLN A 362 6.62 18.71 30.56
N ALA A 363 5.76 19.38 31.33
CA ALA A 363 4.78 20.30 30.79
C ALA A 363 5.49 21.28 29.85
N ASN A 364 5.04 21.37 28.60
CA ASN A 364 5.51 22.40 27.67
C ASN A 364 4.33 23.11 26.98
N PRO A 365 4.53 24.36 26.50
CA PRO A 365 3.45 25.15 25.91
C PRO A 365 2.89 24.55 24.61
N GLN A 366 3.72 23.84 23.85
CA GLN A 366 3.29 23.15 22.63
C GLN A 366 2.26 22.06 22.92
N GLN A 367 2.46 21.29 24.00
CA GLN A 367 1.54 20.24 24.43
C GLN A 367 0.17 20.80 24.81
N ALA A 368 0.14 21.96 25.46
CA ALA A 368 -1.10 22.61 25.82
C ALA A 368 -1.83 23.16 24.58
N ALA A 369 -1.11 23.76 23.62
CA ALA A 369 -1.67 24.20 22.34
C ALA A 369 -2.28 23.04 21.54
N ALA A 370 -1.56 21.92 21.46
CA ALA A 370 -2.03 20.69 20.85
C ALA A 370 -3.33 20.16 21.47
N MET A 371 -3.49 20.28 22.80
CA MET A 371 -4.72 19.87 23.47
C MET A 371 -5.90 20.77 23.08
N VAL A 372 -5.68 22.08 22.88
CA VAL A 372 -6.70 23.01 22.36
C VAL A 372 -7.09 22.62 20.93
N ASP A 373 -6.13 22.38 20.05
CA ASP A 373 -6.39 21.97 18.65
C ASP A 373 -7.13 20.62 18.56
N ALA A 374 -7.00 19.77 19.58
CA ALA A 374 -7.72 18.51 19.73
C ALA A 374 -9.09 18.64 20.43
N GLY A 375 -9.53 19.86 20.77
CA GLY A 375 -10.79 20.11 21.48
C GLY A 375 -10.81 19.63 22.94
N ARG A 376 -9.63 19.42 23.55
CA ARG A 376 -9.46 18.99 24.95
C ARG A 376 -9.19 20.20 25.86
N ASP A 377 -10.04 21.21 25.76
CA ASP A 377 -9.82 22.52 26.39
C ASP A 377 -9.63 22.46 27.91
N ALA A 378 -10.35 21.56 28.59
CA ALA A 378 -10.24 21.37 30.03
C ALA A 378 -8.83 20.88 30.46
N GLU A 379 -8.22 20.03 29.65
CA GLU A 379 -6.88 19.50 29.91
C GLU A 379 -5.80 20.50 29.52
N ALA A 380 -5.97 21.15 28.36
CA ALA A 380 -5.15 22.27 27.93
C ALA A 380 -5.08 23.35 29.00
N ARG A 381 -6.23 23.68 29.60
CA ARG A 381 -6.35 24.65 30.69
C ARG A 381 -5.51 24.25 31.90
N ARG A 382 -5.68 23.03 32.41
CA ARG A 382 -4.91 22.56 33.58
C ARG A 382 -3.40 22.60 33.32
N LEU A 383 -3.00 22.30 32.09
CA LEU A 383 -1.59 22.33 31.70
C LEU A 383 -1.07 23.77 31.59
N TYR A 384 -1.80 24.66 30.92
CA TYR A 384 -1.46 26.08 30.85
C TYR A 384 -1.45 26.75 32.21
N GLU A 385 -2.36 26.39 33.12
CA GLU A 385 -2.37 26.87 34.50
C GLU A 385 -1.07 26.49 35.22
N ARG A 386 -0.67 25.22 35.13
CA ARG A 386 0.60 24.74 35.70
C ARG A 386 1.79 25.46 35.09
N LEU A 387 1.86 25.54 33.76
CA LEU A 387 2.93 26.25 33.04
C LEU A 387 3.00 27.72 33.41
N ALA A 388 1.86 28.39 33.55
CA ALA A 388 1.78 29.78 33.92
C ALA A 388 2.22 30.03 35.37
N ASN A 389 2.07 29.04 36.25
CA ASN A 389 2.56 29.08 37.63
C ASN A 389 4.07 28.77 37.71
N GLU A 390 4.56 27.80 36.93
CA GLU A 390 5.98 27.45 36.85
C GLU A 390 6.82 28.54 36.17
N LYS A 391 6.25 29.18 35.14
CA LYS A 391 6.90 30.20 34.31
C LYS A 391 6.09 31.50 34.33
N PRO A 392 6.03 32.20 35.48
CA PRO A 392 5.22 33.41 35.61
C PRO A 392 5.65 34.54 34.67
N ASN A 393 6.90 34.54 34.21
CA ASN A 393 7.47 35.57 33.34
C ASN A 393 7.54 35.17 31.86
N ASP A 394 7.14 33.95 31.50
CA ASP A 394 7.13 33.50 30.11
C ASP A 394 5.92 34.12 29.38
N ARG A 395 6.20 35.10 28.52
CA ARG A 395 5.19 35.90 27.85
C ARG A 395 4.27 35.06 26.96
N GLU A 396 4.83 34.07 26.28
CA GLU A 396 4.08 33.23 25.34
C GLU A 396 3.06 32.37 26.10
N VAL A 397 3.51 31.71 27.16
CA VAL A 397 2.65 30.90 28.04
C VAL A 397 1.50 31.72 28.62
N GLN A 398 1.77 32.90 29.17
CA GLN A 398 0.72 33.74 29.77
C GLN A 398 -0.28 34.22 28.71
N THR A 399 0.20 34.55 27.50
CA THR A 399 -0.63 35.02 26.39
C THR A 399 -1.57 33.92 25.89
N GLU A 400 -1.04 32.72 25.63
CA GLU A 400 -1.86 31.59 25.18
C GLU A 400 -2.84 31.13 26.25
N TYR A 401 -2.43 31.14 27.52
CA TYR A 401 -3.34 30.82 28.61
C TYR A 401 -4.51 31.82 28.71
N ALA A 402 -4.21 33.13 28.62
CA ALA A 402 -5.23 34.16 28.64
C ALA A 402 -6.20 34.04 27.45
N ARG A 403 -5.71 33.69 26.25
CA ARG A 403 -6.55 33.42 25.07
C ARG A 403 -7.46 32.22 25.28
N LEU A 404 -6.92 31.10 25.78
CA LEU A 404 -7.71 29.90 26.06
C LEU A 404 -8.83 30.20 27.08
N LEU A 405 -8.53 30.94 28.14
CA LEU A 405 -9.52 31.37 29.13
C LEU A 405 -10.58 32.29 28.51
N GLN A 406 -10.17 33.23 27.65
CA GLN A 406 -11.06 34.18 26.98
C GLN A 406 -12.02 33.50 26.00
N ALA A 407 -11.60 32.42 25.34
CA ALA A 407 -12.43 31.63 24.43
C ALA A 407 -13.46 30.75 25.14
N SER A 408 -13.37 30.61 26.47
CA SER A 408 -14.29 29.79 27.25
C SER A 408 -15.67 30.43 27.41
N ASP A 409 -16.70 29.60 27.52
CA ASP A 409 -18.09 30.03 27.81
C ASP A 409 -18.33 30.36 29.29
N SER A 410 -17.40 30.00 30.17
CA SER A 410 -17.51 30.25 31.61
C SER A 410 -17.14 31.69 31.96
N ALA A 411 -18.07 32.37 32.65
CA ALA A 411 -17.87 33.75 33.10
C ALA A 411 -16.63 33.90 34.00
N ALA A 412 -16.39 32.94 34.89
CA ALA A 412 -15.24 32.93 35.78
C ALA A 412 -13.91 32.90 35.03
N ASP A 413 -13.86 32.19 33.89
CA ASP A 413 -12.66 32.09 33.07
C ASP A 413 -12.41 33.36 32.28
N ARG A 414 -13.47 34.00 31.78
CA ARG A 414 -13.34 35.31 31.11
C ARG A 414 -12.87 36.39 32.08
N GLU A 415 -13.30 36.33 33.34
CA GLU A 415 -12.77 37.22 34.39
C GLU A 415 -11.29 36.94 34.70
N GLU A 416 -10.88 35.67 34.80
CA GLU A 416 -9.47 35.31 34.97
C GLU A 416 -8.64 35.75 33.75
N ALA A 417 -9.16 35.59 32.53
CA ALA A 417 -8.52 36.11 31.32
C ALA A 417 -8.27 37.61 31.42
N ALA A 418 -9.26 38.40 31.87
CA ALA A 418 -9.11 39.84 32.08
C ALA A 418 -8.01 40.17 33.11
N ARG A 419 -7.92 39.42 34.21
CA ARG A 419 -6.85 39.56 35.23
C ARG A 419 -5.47 39.22 34.65
N ARG A 420 -5.38 38.15 33.86
CA ARG A 420 -4.14 37.72 33.19
C ARG A 420 -3.67 38.76 32.18
N TRP A 421 -4.56 39.24 31.31
CA TRP A 421 -4.25 40.31 30.36
C TRP A 421 -3.75 41.58 31.04
N ARG A 422 -4.35 41.97 32.17
CA ARG A 422 -3.87 43.11 32.97
C ARG A 422 -2.45 42.89 33.50
N THR A 423 -2.10 41.68 33.90
CA THR A 423 -0.74 41.32 34.35
C THR A 423 0.26 41.33 33.18
N ILE A 424 -0.13 40.82 32.01
CA ILE A 424 0.72 40.87 30.80
C ILE A 424 0.93 42.32 30.36
N GLU A 425 -0.13 43.14 30.39
CA GLU A 425 -0.09 44.57 30.07
C GLU A 425 0.88 45.32 31.00
N SER A 426 0.81 45.11 32.31
CA SER A 426 1.65 45.81 33.29
C SER A 426 3.14 45.46 33.18
N ARG A 427 3.45 44.27 32.68
CA ARG A 427 4.83 43.78 32.45
C ARG A 427 5.36 44.10 31.06
N SER A 428 4.52 44.57 30.15
CA SER A 428 4.92 44.91 28.78
C SER A 428 5.34 46.38 28.70
N ALA A 429 6.44 46.66 28.00
CA ALA A 429 6.84 48.03 27.72
C ALA A 429 5.77 48.73 26.87
N ARG A 430 5.39 49.94 27.28
CA ARG A 430 4.33 50.73 26.62
C ARG A 430 4.68 50.96 25.15
N GLY A 431 3.68 50.84 24.28
CA GLY A 431 3.84 51.04 22.83
C GLY A 431 4.44 49.86 22.07
N THR A 432 4.80 48.75 22.73
CA THR A 432 5.24 47.53 22.04
C THR A 432 4.06 46.69 21.56
N ASP A 433 4.30 45.81 20.58
CA ASP A 433 3.30 44.85 20.09
C ASP A 433 2.69 43.98 21.20
N ALA A 434 3.49 43.60 22.20
CA ALA A 434 3.02 42.84 23.35
C ALA A 434 2.04 43.65 24.20
N TRP A 435 2.34 44.93 24.42
CA TRP A 435 1.47 45.83 25.16
C TRP A 435 0.14 46.05 24.43
N PHE A 436 0.17 46.26 23.11
CA PHE A 436 -1.06 46.36 22.30
C PHE A 436 -1.86 45.07 22.29
N THR A 437 -1.21 43.91 22.19
CA THR A 437 -1.88 42.59 22.22
C THR A 437 -2.59 42.38 23.56
N ALA A 438 -1.90 42.66 24.69
CA ALA A 438 -2.48 42.49 26.01
C ALA A 438 -3.65 43.46 26.27
N ARG A 439 -3.52 44.70 25.79
CA ARG A 439 -4.56 45.73 25.94
C ARG A 439 -5.79 45.44 25.08
N LEU A 440 -5.61 44.89 23.88
CA LEU A 440 -6.70 44.39 23.05
C LEU A 440 -7.41 43.21 23.73
N GLY A 441 -6.66 42.19 24.17
CA GLY A 441 -7.22 41.03 24.87
C GLY A 441 -8.01 41.44 26.12
N ARG A 442 -7.48 42.39 26.92
CA ARG A 442 -8.18 42.95 28.08
C ARG A 442 -9.49 43.64 27.70
N LEU A 443 -9.52 44.45 26.64
CA LEU A 443 -10.73 45.11 26.17
C LEU A 443 -11.79 44.09 25.73
N GLU A 444 -11.38 43.07 24.99
CA GLU A 444 -12.28 42.01 24.54
C GLU A 444 -12.83 41.21 25.71
N SER A 445 -12.00 40.86 26.71
CA SER A 445 -12.47 40.19 27.94
C SER A 445 -13.47 41.04 28.71
N LEU A 446 -13.20 42.34 28.92
CA LEU A 446 -14.12 43.26 29.61
C LEU A 446 -15.45 43.41 28.86
N THR A 447 -15.39 43.46 27.52
CA THR A 447 -16.60 43.53 26.69
C THR A 447 -17.41 42.24 26.81
N ALA A 448 -16.75 41.08 26.77
CA ALA A 448 -17.38 39.76 26.86
C ALA A 448 -17.96 39.45 28.25
N THR A 449 -17.50 40.11 29.32
CA THR A 449 -18.05 40.01 30.68
C THR A 449 -19.06 41.12 31.01
N GLY A 450 -19.43 41.96 30.05
CA GLY A 450 -20.42 43.03 30.23
C GLY A 450 -19.91 44.28 30.97
N GLN A 451 -18.61 44.36 31.29
CA GLN A 451 -17.96 45.51 31.94
C GLN A 451 -17.68 46.63 30.91
N THR A 452 -18.73 47.05 30.20
CA THR A 452 -18.65 47.95 29.05
C THR A 452 -18.09 49.33 29.38
N ASP A 453 -18.44 49.90 30.54
CA ASP A 453 -17.93 51.22 30.93
C ASP A 453 -16.42 51.24 31.17
N ASP A 454 -15.88 50.18 31.76
CA ASP A 454 -14.44 50.06 31.97
C ASP A 454 -13.70 49.77 30.67
N ALA A 455 -14.31 48.99 29.76
CA ALA A 455 -13.79 48.82 28.40
C ALA A 455 -13.78 50.15 27.63
N ARG A 456 -14.83 50.98 27.71
CA ARG A 456 -14.87 52.32 27.10
C ARG A 456 -13.78 53.23 27.65
N LYS A 457 -13.59 53.28 28.97
CA LYS A 457 -12.54 54.07 29.61
C LYS A 457 -11.15 53.61 29.15
N LEU A 458 -10.92 52.30 29.11
CA LEU A 458 -9.65 51.73 28.66
C LEU A 458 -9.38 52.02 27.18
N MET A 459 -10.40 51.96 26.32
CA MET A 459 -10.28 52.30 24.90
C MET A 459 -9.91 53.78 24.72
N LYS A 460 -10.63 54.70 25.38
CA LYS A 460 -10.33 56.15 25.37
C LYS A 460 -8.90 56.43 25.82
N LEU A 461 -8.47 55.81 26.93
CA LEU A 461 -7.10 55.94 27.43
C LEU A 461 -6.08 55.38 26.45
N THR A 462 -6.40 54.30 25.74
CA THR A 462 -5.50 53.70 24.75
C THR A 462 -5.30 54.61 23.54
N ARG A 463 -6.37 55.24 23.03
CA ARG A 463 -6.28 56.24 21.97
C ARG A 463 -5.45 57.46 22.39
N LEU A 464 -5.63 57.92 23.62
CA LEU A 464 -4.87 59.06 24.17
C LEU A 464 -3.37 58.76 24.27
N LEU A 465 -3.01 57.58 24.77
CA LEU A 465 -1.61 57.21 24.99
C LEU A 465 -0.89 56.74 23.71
N ALA A 466 -1.63 56.19 22.75
CA ALA A 466 -1.09 55.64 21.51
C ALA A 466 -2.04 55.88 20.33
N PRO A 467 -2.02 57.08 19.73
CA PRO A 467 -2.97 57.47 18.67
C PRO A 467 -2.93 56.57 17.43
N THR A 468 -1.79 55.95 17.13
CA THR A 468 -1.65 55.04 15.98
C THR A 468 -2.22 53.64 16.23
N LEU A 469 -2.59 53.31 17.48
CA LEU A 469 -3.13 52.02 17.93
C LEU A 469 -2.30 50.80 17.52
N GLY A 470 -0.97 50.96 17.47
CA GLY A 470 -0.04 49.89 17.09
C GLY A 470 0.13 49.72 15.58
N GLY A 471 -0.21 50.75 14.79
CA GLY A 471 0.00 50.79 13.34
C GLY A 471 -1.05 50.02 12.55
N GLU A 472 -0.77 49.78 11.27
CA GLU A 472 -1.73 49.20 10.30
C GLU A 472 -2.24 47.82 10.71
N ARG A 473 -1.42 47.02 11.40
CA ARG A 473 -1.77 45.66 11.79
C ARG A 473 -2.76 45.59 12.96
N MET A 474 -2.65 46.49 13.92
CA MET A 474 -3.42 46.44 15.19
C MET A 474 -4.60 47.41 15.21
N ARG A 475 -4.51 48.56 14.53
CA ARG A 475 -5.56 49.57 14.49
C ARG A 475 -6.95 49.01 14.10
N PRO A 476 -7.10 48.20 13.04
CA PRO A 476 -8.41 47.67 12.65
C PRO A 476 -9.07 46.82 13.75
N LYS A 477 -8.26 46.11 14.56
CA LYS A 477 -8.76 45.26 15.65
C LYS A 477 -9.30 46.10 16.80
N PHE A 478 -8.59 47.17 17.18
CA PHE A 478 -9.06 48.11 18.18
C PHE A 478 -10.33 48.84 17.71
N GLU A 479 -10.39 49.26 16.45
CA GLU A 479 -11.58 49.90 15.88
C GLU A 479 -12.80 48.97 15.90
N ALA A 480 -12.63 47.68 15.58
CA ALA A 480 -13.71 46.70 15.70
C ALA A 480 -14.24 46.54 17.14
N VAL A 481 -13.38 46.67 18.15
CA VAL A 481 -13.82 46.71 19.56
C VAL A 481 -14.51 48.06 19.88
N ALA A 482 -14.01 49.17 19.37
CA ALA A 482 -14.58 50.50 19.61
C ALA A 482 -16.01 50.62 19.09
N VAL A 483 -16.28 50.08 17.90
CA VAL A 483 -17.61 50.01 17.28
C VAL A 483 -18.57 49.22 18.18
N ARG A 484 -18.15 48.06 18.69
CA ARG A 484 -18.97 47.25 19.62
C ARG A 484 -19.27 47.97 20.95
N LEU A 485 -18.40 48.89 21.37
CA LEU A 485 -18.55 49.64 22.61
C LEU A 485 -19.31 50.98 22.44
N ASP A 486 -19.71 51.32 21.20
CA ASP A 486 -20.28 52.61 20.81
C ASP A 486 -19.39 53.80 21.22
N VAL A 487 -18.08 53.66 21.02
CA VAL A 487 -17.12 54.73 21.28
C VAL A 487 -16.85 55.44 19.96
N ALA A 488 -17.57 56.54 19.71
CA ALA A 488 -17.34 57.41 18.56
C ALA A 488 -15.86 57.84 18.45
N ASN A 489 -15.38 58.02 17.22
CA ASN A 489 -13.98 58.35 16.91
C ASN A 489 -13.57 59.74 17.41
#